data_AF-A0A183NSA5-F1
#
_entry.id   AF-A0A183NSA5-F1
#
_cell.length_a   1.000
_cell.length_b   1.000
_cell.length_c   1.000
_cell.angle_alpha   90.00
_cell.angle_beta   90.00
_cell.angle_gamma   90.00
#
_symmetry.space_group_name_H-M   'P 1'
#
loop_
_entity.id
_entity.type
_entity.pdbx_description
1 polymer ?
#
loop_
_entity_poly.entity_id
_entity_poly.type
_entity_poly.pdbx_seq_one_letter_code
_entity_poly.pdbx_strand_id
1 'polypeptide(L)'
;MVKEALTSTYQKVLGHSKYHHKEWISIETLDKIRERKNKTTAINNTLTKTKKIKAQVKYTAANKQVKRRIRAASQNYEEDLATTADKAAKEGNMKLAGNYKKTERPVEDKENKTITDIQEHRNRW
;
A
#
# COMPACT_ATOMS: atom_id res chain seq x y z
N MET A 1 84.47 -24.02 11.18
CA MET A 1 85.52 -23.22 11.84
C MET A 1 85.75 -21.84 11.22
N VAL A 2 86.33 -21.68 10.01
CA VAL A 2 86.66 -20.32 9.48
C VAL A 2 85.43 -19.44 9.22
N LYS A 3 84.37 -20.00 8.62
CA LYS A 3 83.11 -19.25 8.36
C LYS A 3 82.45 -18.78 9.66
N GLU A 4 82.42 -19.62 10.68
CA GLU A 4 81.79 -19.29 11.97
C GLU A 4 82.58 -18.22 12.74
N ALA A 5 83.92 -18.27 12.68
CA ALA A 5 84.78 -17.25 13.28
C ALA A 5 84.56 -15.88 12.61
N LEU A 6 84.40 -15.86 11.28
CA LEU A 6 84.10 -14.63 10.52
C LEU A 6 82.71 -14.09 10.87
N THR A 7 81.68 -14.94 10.92
CA THR A 7 80.31 -14.52 11.30
C THR A 7 80.25 -14.00 12.74
N SER A 8 80.96 -14.63 13.68
CA SER A 8 81.04 -14.18 15.08
C SER A 8 81.74 -12.83 15.21
N THR A 9 82.86 -12.64 14.49
CA THR A 9 83.59 -11.36 14.47
C THR A 9 82.73 -10.26 13.87
N TYR A 10 82.02 -10.55 12.78
CA TYR A 10 81.11 -9.62 12.14
C TYR A 10 79.95 -9.18 13.06
N GLN A 11 79.31 -10.13 13.76
CA GLN A 11 78.25 -9.81 14.74
C GLN A 11 78.79 -9.03 15.96
N LYS A 12 80.04 -9.27 16.36
CA LYS A 12 80.69 -8.56 17.47
C LYS A 12 81.11 -7.13 17.11
N VAL A 13 81.57 -6.91 15.88
CA VAL A 13 82.00 -5.59 15.38
C VAL A 13 80.80 -4.70 15.06
N LEU A 14 79.78 -5.24 14.40
CA LEU A 14 78.59 -4.45 14.02
C LEU A 14 77.56 -4.34 15.15
N GLY A 15 77.70 -5.18 16.19
CA GLY A 15 76.73 -5.30 17.26
C GLY A 15 75.44 -5.96 16.78
N HIS A 16 74.82 -6.75 17.65
CA HIS A 16 73.42 -7.12 17.48
C HIS A 16 72.55 -5.90 17.80
N SER A 17 72.36 -5.03 16.81
CA SER A 17 71.36 -3.97 16.90
C SER A 17 69.98 -4.62 16.93
N LYS A 18 69.47 -4.86 18.14
CA LYS A 18 68.08 -5.22 18.35
C LYS A 18 67.27 -3.97 18.03
N TYR A 19 66.93 -3.81 16.76
CA TYR A 19 65.94 -2.84 16.35
C TYR A 19 64.62 -3.26 17.00
N HIS A 20 64.38 -2.73 18.19
CA HIS A 20 63.07 -2.78 18.78
C HIS A 20 62.16 -1.98 17.85
N HIS A 21 61.29 -2.69 17.14
CA HIS A 21 60.24 -2.03 16.39
C HIS A 21 59.41 -1.25 17.40
N LYS A 22 59.65 0.06 17.46
CA LYS A 22 58.82 0.97 18.22
C LYS A 22 57.61 1.21 17.35
N GLU A 23 56.48 0.60 17.70
CA GLU A 23 55.22 0.95 17.06
C GLU A 23 55.02 2.45 17.24
N TRP A 24 55.04 3.18 16.11
CA TRP A 24 54.91 4.64 16.12
C TRP A 24 53.53 5.07 16.66
N ILE A 25 52.58 4.13 16.67
CA ILE A 25 51.23 4.28 17.20
C ILE A 25 50.99 3.12 18.16
N SER A 26 50.63 3.42 19.41
CA SER A 26 50.24 2.42 20.40
C SER A 26 48.99 1.64 19.96
N ILE A 27 48.94 0.33 20.25
CA ILE A 27 47.77 -0.54 20.07
C ILE A 27 46.53 0.06 20.75
N GLU A 28 46.69 0.64 21.95
CA GLU A 28 45.60 1.29 22.69
C GLU A 28 44.99 2.46 21.89
N THR A 29 45.82 3.20 21.14
CA THR A 29 45.37 4.28 20.26
C THR A 29 44.59 3.73 19.06
N LEU A 30 45.05 2.62 18.47
CA LEU A 30 44.36 1.95 17.37
C LEU A 30 42.98 1.43 17.82
N ASP A 31 42.89 0.84 19.00
CA ASP A 31 41.62 0.37 19.58
C ASP A 31 40.65 1.52 19.83
N LYS A 32 41.12 2.64 20.40
CA LYS A 32 40.30 3.86 20.57
C LYS A 32 39.77 4.41 19.24
N ILE A 33 40.55 4.36 18.17
CA ILE A 33 40.10 4.76 16.82
C ILE A 33 39.02 3.82 16.31
N ARG A 34 39.20 2.51 16.47
CA ARG A 34 38.22 1.50 16.08
C ARG A 34 36.91 1.65 16.86
N GLU A 35 36.97 1.87 18.17
CA GLU A 35 35.79 2.12 18.98
C GLU A 35 35.01 3.36 18.52
N ARG A 36 35.70 4.47 18.25
CA ARG A 36 35.06 5.69 17.75
C ARG A 36 34.37 5.44 16.41
N LYS A 37 35.03 4.73 15.48
CA LYS A 37 34.42 4.34 14.20
C LYS A 37 33.15 3.50 14.39
N ASN A 38 33.18 2.52 15.29
CA ASN A 38 32.02 1.66 15.55
C ASN A 38 30.85 2.46 16.15
N LYS A 39 31.12 3.35 17.10
CA LYS A 39 30.11 4.25 17.71
C LYS A 39 29.46 5.14 16.66
N THR A 40 30.25 5.77 15.79
CA THR A 40 29.74 6.60 14.69
C THR A 40 28.87 5.80 13.72
N THR A 41 29.31 4.60 13.33
CA THR A 41 28.53 3.71 12.45
C THR A 41 27.20 3.31 13.09
N ALA A 42 27.19 2.98 14.38
CA ALA A 42 25.97 2.65 15.11
C ALA A 42 24.97 3.83 15.11
N ILE A 43 25.44 5.05 15.37
CA ILE A 43 24.60 6.26 15.35
C ILE A 43 24.04 6.54 13.95
N ASN A 44 24.86 6.43 12.90
CA ASN A 44 24.40 6.66 11.54
C ASN A 44 23.34 5.64 11.11
N ASN A 45 23.50 4.37 11.53
CA ASN A 45 22.52 3.32 11.28
C ASN A 45 21.19 3.59 12.01
N THR A 46 21.23 4.00 13.29
CA THR A 46 19.99 4.32 14.03
C THR A 46 19.30 5.54 13.44
N LEU A 47 20.03 6.61 13.12
CA LEU A 47 19.48 7.80 12.49
C LEU A 47 18.80 7.47 11.15
N THR A 48 19.43 6.63 10.33
CA THR A 48 18.87 6.19 9.04
C THR A 48 17.61 5.37 9.21
N LYS A 49 17.59 4.42 10.16
CA LYS A 49 16.41 3.62 10.51
C LYS A 49 15.25 4.52 10.97
N THR A 50 15.52 5.48 11.86
CA THR A 50 14.52 6.43 12.36
C THR A 50 13.94 7.29 11.24
N LYS A 51 14.79 7.80 10.33
CA LYS A 51 14.33 8.56 9.16
C LYS A 51 13.41 7.72 8.27
N LYS A 52 13.78 6.46 7.99
CA LYS A 52 12.94 5.53 7.22
C LYS A 52 11.59 5.26 7.90
N ILE A 53 11.59 4.98 9.21
CA ILE A 53 10.36 4.77 9.99
C ILE A 53 9.47 6.01 9.94
N LYS A 54 10.03 7.20 10.14
CA LYS A 54 9.27 8.46 10.09
C LYS A 54 8.64 8.69 8.71
N ALA A 55 9.37 8.40 7.64
CA ALA A 55 8.83 8.48 6.28
C ALA A 55 7.71 7.45 6.05
N GLN A 56 7.89 6.21 6.51
CA GLN A 56 6.89 5.16 6.40
C GLN A 56 5.60 5.52 7.16
N VAL A 57 5.70 6.03 8.38
CA VAL A 57 4.54 6.48 9.17
C VAL A 57 3.78 7.59 8.45
N LYS A 58 4.49 8.59 7.91
CA LYS A 58 3.87 9.66 7.11
C LYS A 58 3.14 9.12 5.89
N TYR A 59 3.78 8.22 5.15
CA TYR A 59 3.19 7.58 3.98
C TYR A 59 1.92 6.80 4.33
N THR A 60 1.96 5.97 5.39
CA THR A 60 0.80 5.19 5.83
C THR A 60 -0.36 6.09 6.27
N ALA A 61 -0.08 7.19 6.98
CA ALA A 61 -1.09 8.15 7.39
C ALA A 61 -1.74 8.85 6.18
N ALA A 62 -0.93 9.33 5.23
CA ALA A 62 -1.41 9.97 4.01
C ALA A 62 -2.25 9.01 3.15
N ASN A 63 -1.78 7.77 2.95
CA ASN A 63 -2.52 6.75 2.20
C ASN A 63 -3.88 6.44 2.84
N LYS A 64 -3.93 6.35 4.18
CA LYS A 64 -5.20 6.17 4.91
C LYS A 64 -6.15 7.34 4.70
N GLN A 65 -5.64 8.57 4.66
CA GLN A 65 -6.44 9.77 4.40
C GLN A 65 -7.01 9.77 2.97
N VAL A 66 -6.19 9.45 1.97
CA VAL A 66 -6.62 9.37 0.57
C VAL A 66 -7.73 8.34 0.39
N LYS A 67 -7.57 7.13 0.95
CA LYS A 67 -8.61 6.08 0.89
C LYS A 67 -9.94 6.54 1.51
N ARG A 68 -9.90 7.27 2.62
CA ARG A 68 -11.10 7.85 3.26
C ARG A 68 -11.78 8.88 2.35
N ARG A 69 -11.00 9.77 1.72
CA ARG A 69 -11.51 10.79 0.79
C ARG A 69 -12.18 10.15 -0.43
N ILE A 70 -11.55 9.13 -1.02
CA ILE A 70 -12.10 8.41 -2.17
C ILE A 70 -13.44 7.76 -1.79
N ARG A 71 -13.51 7.08 -0.64
CA ARG A 71 -14.77 6.49 -0.16
C ARG A 71 -15.87 7.54 0.03
N ALA A 72 -15.55 8.66 0.68
CA ALA A 72 -16.52 9.74 0.89
C ALA A 72 -16.98 10.35 -0.44
N ALA A 73 -16.08 10.57 -1.40
CA ALA A 73 -16.43 11.09 -2.72
C ALA A 73 -17.38 10.16 -3.48
N SER A 74 -17.16 8.83 -3.43
CA SER A 74 -18.10 7.86 -4.00
C SER A 74 -19.47 7.92 -3.35
N GLN A 75 -19.55 7.99 -2.02
CA GLN A 75 -20.82 8.07 -1.30
C GLN A 75 -21.60 9.33 -1.65
N ASN A 76 -20.94 10.48 -1.71
CA ASN A 76 -21.57 11.73 -2.10
C ASN A 76 -22.12 11.66 -3.54
N TYR A 77 -21.37 11.06 -4.46
CA TYR A 77 -21.84 10.89 -5.84
C TYR A 77 -23.09 10.01 -5.94
N GLU A 78 -23.15 8.91 -5.17
CA GLU A 78 -24.33 8.05 -5.10
C GLU A 78 -25.53 8.79 -4.49
N GLU A 79 -25.31 9.58 -3.44
CA GLU A 79 -26.35 10.40 -2.80
C GLU A 79 -26.89 11.50 -3.72
N ASP A 80 -26.02 12.18 -4.47
CA ASP A 80 -26.41 13.19 -5.47
C ASP A 80 -27.27 12.57 -6.58
N LEU A 81 -26.92 11.38 -7.05
CA LEU A 81 -27.70 10.62 -8.03
C LEU A 81 -29.08 10.24 -7.46
N ALA A 82 -29.12 9.69 -6.25
CA ALA A 82 -30.38 9.33 -5.59
C ALA A 82 -31.28 10.54 -5.38
N THR A 83 -30.71 11.67 -4.94
CA THR A 83 -31.44 12.93 -4.74
C THR A 83 -31.99 13.47 -6.06
N THR A 84 -31.23 13.35 -7.15
CA THR A 84 -31.68 13.75 -8.49
C THR A 84 -32.82 12.87 -8.99
N ALA A 85 -32.73 11.56 -8.80
CA ALA A 85 -33.79 10.62 -9.17
C ALA A 85 -35.10 10.86 -8.38
N ASP A 86 -35.01 11.08 -7.07
CA ASP A 86 -36.16 11.39 -6.21
C ASP A 86 -36.82 12.72 -6.61
N LYS A 87 -36.03 13.76 -6.90
CA LYS A 87 -36.55 15.02 -7.46
C LYS A 87 -37.28 14.79 -8.78
N ALA A 88 -36.69 14.05 -9.72
CA ALA A 88 -37.33 13.78 -11.01
C ALA A 88 -38.63 12.97 -10.88
N ALA A 89 -38.70 12.03 -9.94
CA ALA A 89 -39.92 11.27 -9.64
C ALA A 89 -41.03 12.16 -9.05
N LYS A 90 -40.68 13.06 -8.13
CA LYS A 90 -41.62 14.02 -7.51
C LYS A 90 -42.13 15.07 -8.49
N GLU A 91 -41.28 15.52 -9.41
CA GLU A 91 -41.61 16.56 -10.39
C GLU A 91 -42.48 16.04 -11.55
N GLY A 92 -42.88 14.76 -11.53
CA GLY A 92 -43.83 14.20 -12.50
C GLY A 92 -43.28 14.06 -13.92
N ASN A 93 -41.96 14.18 -14.11
CA ASN A 93 -41.29 13.99 -15.41
C ASN A 93 -41.21 12.51 -15.85
N MET A 94 -41.95 11.62 -15.18
CA MET A 94 -42.21 10.28 -15.69
C MET A 94 -43.24 10.41 -16.81
N LYS A 95 -42.74 10.55 -18.05
CA LYS A 95 -43.56 10.50 -19.27
C LYS A 95 -44.45 9.26 -19.18
N LEU A 96 -45.74 9.45 -18.89
CA LEU A 96 -46.77 8.40 -18.90
C LEU A 96 -46.94 7.91 -20.35
N ALA A 97 -46.01 7.08 -20.83
CA ALA A 97 -46.21 6.24 -21.99
C ALA A 97 -47.09 5.06 -21.55
N GLY A 98 -48.34 5.38 -21.23
CA GLY A 98 -49.28 4.46 -20.61
C GLY A 98 -50.71 4.84 -20.93
N ASN A 99 -50.97 5.25 -22.17
CA ASN A 99 -52.33 5.25 -22.71
C ASN A 99 -52.78 3.79 -22.91
N TYR A 100 -53.02 3.06 -21.81
CA TYR A 100 -53.89 1.90 -21.87
C TYR A 100 -55.29 2.46 -22.12
N LYS A 101 -55.60 2.73 -23.40
CA LYS A 101 -56.99 2.70 -23.85
C LYS A 101 -57.43 1.29 -23.56
N LYS A 102 -58.20 1.11 -22.48
CA LYS A 102 -58.94 -0.12 -22.20
C LYS A 102 -59.71 -0.43 -23.49
N THR A 103 -59.19 -1.35 -24.29
CA THR A 103 -59.94 -1.87 -25.42
C THR A 103 -60.85 -2.89 -24.79
N GLU A 104 -62.08 -2.48 -24.50
CA GLU A 104 -63.18 -3.41 -24.20
C GLU A 104 -63.46 -4.17 -25.49
N ARG A 105 -62.57 -5.09 -25.86
CA ARG A 105 -62.91 -6.13 -26.82
C ARG A 105 -63.57 -7.25 -26.01
N PRO A 106 -64.87 -7.51 -26.22
CA PRO A 106 -65.53 -8.62 -25.57
C PRO A 106 -64.83 -9.93 -25.97
N VAL A 107 -64.69 -10.85 -25.02
CA VAL A 107 -64.15 -12.19 -25.30
C VAL A 107 -65.27 -12.99 -25.97
N GLU A 108 -65.03 -13.41 -27.22
CA GLU A 108 -65.99 -14.21 -27.98
C GLU A 108 -65.69 -15.71 -27.84
N ASP A 109 -66.75 -16.51 -27.91
CA ASP A 109 -66.65 -17.96 -27.95
C ASP A 109 -66.27 -18.48 -29.36
N LYS A 110 -66.20 -19.80 -29.56
CA LYS A 110 -65.83 -20.37 -30.88
C LYS A 110 -66.97 -20.24 -31.90
N GLU A 111 -68.14 -19.78 -31.46
CA GLU A 111 -69.35 -19.55 -32.25
C GLU A 111 -69.63 -18.06 -32.45
N ASN A 112 -68.66 -17.20 -32.11
CA ASN A 112 -68.72 -15.75 -32.28
C ASN A 112 -69.81 -15.05 -31.44
N LYS A 113 -70.21 -15.64 -30.30
CA LYS A 113 -71.14 -15.04 -29.33
C LYS A 113 -70.38 -14.37 -28.19
N THR A 114 -70.88 -13.21 -27.77
CA THR A 114 -70.31 -12.43 -26.66
C THR A 114 -70.62 -13.08 -25.32
N ILE A 115 -69.59 -13.52 -24.61
CA ILE A 115 -69.73 -14.15 -23.29
C ILE A 115 -70.01 -13.04 -22.26
N THR A 116 -71.25 -12.96 -21.78
CA THR A 116 -71.71 -11.94 -20.82
C THR A 116 -71.78 -12.47 -19.38
N ASP A 117 -71.65 -13.78 -19.17
CA ASP A 117 -71.76 -14.41 -17.86
C ASP A 117 -70.41 -14.98 -17.36
N ILE A 118 -70.07 -14.66 -16.10
CA ILE A 118 -68.80 -15.01 -15.46
C ILE A 118 -68.69 -16.53 -15.23
N GLN A 119 -69.82 -17.23 -15.09
CA GLN A 119 -69.81 -18.69 -14.93
C GLN A 119 -69.32 -19.44 -16.19
N GLU A 120 -69.67 -18.98 -17.39
CA GLU A 120 -69.31 -19.67 -18.63
C GLU A 120 -67.80 -19.64 -18.91
N HIS A 121 -67.11 -18.56 -18.53
CA HIS A 121 -65.66 -18.44 -18.72
C HIS A 121 -64.87 -19.47 -17.88
N ARG A 122 -65.40 -19.89 -16.72
CA ARG A 122 -64.71 -20.80 -15.79
C ARG A 122 -64.70 -22.25 -16.26
N ASN A 123 -65.67 -22.66 -17.09
CA ASN A 123 -65.80 -24.04 -17.58
C ASN A 123 -64.97 -24.34 -18.84
N ARG A 124 -64.14 -23.39 -19.29
CA ARG A 124 -63.28 -23.53 -20.48
C ARG A 124 -61.85 -23.97 -20.20
N TRP A 125 -61.45 -24.11 -18.93
CA TRP A 125 -60.15 -24.63 -18.50
C TRP A 125 -60.33 -25.87 -17.63
#